data_AF-A0A1M3H5Y0-F1
#
_entry.id   AF-A0A1M3H5Y0-F1
#
_cell.length_a   1.000
_cell.length_b   1.000
_cell.length_c   1.000
_cell.angle_alpha   90.00
_cell.angle_beta   90.00
_cell.angle_gamma   90.00
#
_symmetry.space_group_name_H-M   'P 1'
#
loop_
_entity.id
_entity.type
_entity.pdbx_description
1 polymer ?
#
loop_
_entity_poly.entity_id
_entity_poly.type
_entity_poly.pdbx_seq_one_letter_code
_entity_poly.pdbx_strand_id
1 'polypeptide(L)'
;MHELRLLLAKVVGTADQPKEKQFSEEAIANAAKAYRKMTIDRGDWLTENELPKYLGPCPPWRAGAFIQEAFAFNHVIKKGREYLYYKKDIEALGQEVKAHNINLRRYKEFIDDKAAFDKKVAAAKGPAKKGSKDKRYQMPPNVNNITTNAIPKPDAELVRQDLANLKTEFNQGKYEAYIDVYKGTHAMLKFMYHFEKYLEPSLKRRCKKWCDNFNYANHALELITGKMQKMLTADCNVIEL
;
A
#
# COMPACT_ATOMS: atom_id res chain seq x y z
N MET A 1 2.30 9.06 -47.17
CA MET A 1 3.46 9.86 -46.65
C MET A 1 3.90 10.95 -47.62
N HIS A 2 3.96 10.70 -48.93
CA HIS A 2 4.40 11.68 -49.92
C HIS A 2 3.43 12.87 -50.06
N GLU A 3 2.11 12.62 -50.10
CA GLU A 3 1.09 13.67 -50.23
C GLU A 3 1.01 14.63 -49.04
N LEU A 4 1.13 14.12 -47.81
CA LEU A 4 1.14 14.96 -46.61
C LEU A 4 2.44 15.77 -46.45
N ARG A 5 3.58 15.21 -46.84
CA ARG A 5 4.85 15.95 -46.91
C ARG A 5 4.79 17.03 -47.99
N LEU A 6 4.13 16.77 -49.12
CA LEU A 6 3.86 17.77 -50.17
C LEU A 6 2.91 18.87 -49.68
N LEU A 7 1.87 18.53 -48.92
CA LEU A 7 0.96 19.50 -48.30
C LEU A 7 1.67 20.35 -47.24
N LEU A 8 2.47 19.76 -46.35
CA LEU A 8 3.28 20.50 -45.37
C LEU A 8 4.36 21.37 -46.03
N ALA A 9 5.07 20.86 -47.04
CA ALA A 9 6.06 21.62 -47.79
C ALA A 9 5.41 22.79 -48.57
N LYS A 10 4.19 22.60 -49.10
CA LYS A 10 3.41 23.69 -49.70
C LYS A 10 2.95 24.71 -48.65
N VAL A 11 2.46 24.28 -47.48
CA VAL A 11 1.98 25.18 -46.41
C VAL A 11 3.13 26.04 -45.86
N VAL A 12 4.32 25.46 -45.64
CA VAL A 12 5.51 26.19 -45.16
C VAL A 12 6.06 27.12 -46.26
N GLY A 13 5.98 26.74 -47.54
CA GLY A 13 6.43 27.56 -48.67
C GLY A 13 5.45 28.64 -49.16
N THR A 14 4.25 28.73 -48.58
CA THR A 14 3.23 29.74 -48.96
C THR A 14 3.20 30.98 -48.06
N ALA A 15 3.94 31.00 -46.94
CA ALA A 15 3.93 32.16 -46.03
C ALA A 15 4.39 33.46 -46.70
N ASP A 16 5.35 33.36 -47.64
CA ASP A 16 5.91 34.48 -48.41
C ASP A 16 5.12 34.81 -49.69
N GLN A 17 4.03 34.08 -49.98
CA GLN A 17 3.22 34.31 -51.18
C GLN A 17 2.10 35.33 -50.94
N PRO A 18 1.66 36.06 -51.99
CA PRO A 18 0.53 36.98 -51.86
C PRO A 18 -0.71 36.28 -51.30
N LYS A 19 -1.52 36.98 -50.48
CA LYS A 19 -2.65 36.42 -49.70
C LYS A 19 -3.59 35.50 -50.50
N GLU A 20 -3.75 35.74 -51.80
CA GLU A 20 -4.57 34.94 -52.72
C GLU A 20 -4.04 33.52 -53.00
N LYS A 21 -2.74 33.28 -52.76
CA LYS A 21 -2.07 31.98 -52.94
C LYS A 21 -1.73 31.29 -51.61
N GLN A 22 -2.02 31.93 -50.48
CA GLN A 22 -1.88 31.34 -49.16
C GLN A 22 -3.00 30.33 -48.92
N PHE A 23 -2.71 29.23 -48.22
CA PHE A 23 -3.77 28.32 -47.79
C PHE A 23 -4.71 29.04 -46.82
N SER A 24 -6.01 28.83 -46.99
CA SER A 24 -6.98 29.29 -46.02
C SER A 24 -6.76 28.61 -44.67
N GLU A 25 -7.06 29.32 -43.58
CA GLU A 25 -7.01 28.76 -42.22
C GLU A 25 -7.86 27.49 -42.12
N GLU A 26 -8.97 27.42 -42.85
CA GLU A 26 -9.84 26.25 -42.95
C GLU A 26 -9.15 25.04 -43.60
N ALA A 27 -8.38 25.26 -44.67
CA ALA A 27 -7.64 24.18 -45.32
C ALA A 27 -6.54 23.62 -44.40
N ILE A 28 -5.85 24.50 -43.66
CA ILE A 28 -4.85 24.11 -42.66
C ILE A 28 -5.52 23.35 -41.51
N ALA A 29 -6.66 23.81 -41.02
CA ALA A 29 -7.42 23.14 -39.97
C ALA A 29 -7.93 21.76 -40.40
N ASN A 30 -8.39 21.62 -41.65
CA ASN A 30 -8.83 20.34 -42.21
C ASN A 30 -7.67 19.37 -42.41
N ALA A 31 -6.52 19.85 -42.90
CA ALA A 31 -5.31 19.04 -43.01
C ALA A 31 -4.82 18.57 -41.63
N ALA A 32 -4.85 19.45 -40.62
CA ALA A 32 -4.50 19.10 -39.24
C ALA A 32 -5.44 18.04 -38.64
N LYS A 33 -6.76 18.16 -38.89
CA LYS A 33 -7.75 17.13 -38.47
C LYS A 33 -7.49 15.79 -39.15
N ALA A 34 -7.26 15.79 -40.46
CA ALA A 34 -6.97 14.58 -41.24
C ALA A 34 -5.67 13.91 -40.75
N TYR A 35 -4.63 14.70 -40.50
CA TYR A 35 -3.37 14.22 -39.94
C TYR A 35 -3.56 13.58 -38.56
N ARG A 36 -4.29 14.25 -37.65
CA ARG A 36 -4.61 13.70 -36.32
C ARG A 36 -5.32 12.37 -36.42
N LYS A 37 -6.36 12.26 -37.27
CA LYS A 37 -7.08 11.00 -37.50
C LYS A 37 -6.13 9.90 -37.98
N MET A 38 -5.28 10.18 -38.96
CA MET A 38 -4.29 9.22 -39.46
C MET A 38 -3.27 8.77 -38.41
N THR A 39 -2.84 9.66 -37.51
CA THR A 39 -1.91 9.26 -36.43
C THR A 39 -2.57 8.34 -35.40
N ILE A 40 -3.87 8.57 -35.12
CA ILE A 40 -4.65 7.70 -34.25
C ILE A 40 -4.84 6.33 -34.92
N ASP A 41 -5.22 6.30 -36.20
CA ASP A 41 -5.45 5.06 -36.95
C ASP A 41 -4.15 4.22 -37.10
N ARG A 42 -2.98 4.87 -37.06
CA ARG A 42 -1.67 4.19 -37.06
C ARG A 42 -1.28 3.56 -35.72
N GLY A 43 -1.99 3.85 -34.65
CA GLY A 43 -1.62 3.38 -33.30
C GLY A 43 -0.46 4.16 -32.67
N ASP A 44 -0.22 5.40 -33.11
CA ASP A 44 0.78 6.30 -32.49
C ASP A 44 0.29 6.85 -31.13
N TRP A 45 -0.95 6.55 -30.74
CA TRP A 45 -1.62 7.02 -29.54
C TRP A 45 -2.13 5.85 -28.72
N LEU A 46 -1.95 5.95 -27.40
CA LEU A 46 -2.34 4.94 -26.41
C LEU A 46 -3.56 5.40 -25.63
N THR A 47 -4.42 4.46 -25.29
CA THR A 47 -5.49 4.66 -24.31
C THR A 47 -4.95 4.56 -22.88
N GLU A 48 -5.72 5.06 -21.91
CA GLU A 48 -5.33 5.02 -20.49
C GLU A 48 -5.10 3.59 -19.98
N ASN A 49 -5.85 2.61 -20.48
CA ASN A 49 -5.71 1.19 -20.15
C ASN A 49 -4.38 0.57 -20.64
N GLU A 50 -3.73 1.20 -21.60
CA GLU A 50 -2.47 0.72 -22.18
C GLU A 50 -1.25 1.29 -21.47
N LEU A 51 -1.39 2.41 -20.74
CA LEU A 51 -0.30 3.05 -20.00
C LEU A 51 0.47 2.11 -19.06
N PRO A 52 -0.17 1.18 -18.30
CA PRO A 52 0.55 0.26 -17.43
C PRO A 52 1.58 -0.62 -18.16
N LYS A 53 1.35 -0.91 -19.45
CA LYS A 53 2.27 -1.73 -20.25
C LYS A 53 3.62 -1.06 -20.47
N TYR A 54 3.64 0.28 -20.49
CA TYR A 54 4.83 1.08 -20.78
C TYR A 54 5.43 1.71 -19.53
N LEU A 55 4.59 2.07 -18.56
CA LEU A 55 5.00 2.75 -17.32
C LEU A 55 5.22 1.79 -16.14
N GLY A 56 4.89 0.50 -16.29
CA GLY A 56 4.99 -0.48 -15.22
C GLY A 56 3.90 -0.32 -14.15
N PRO A 57 4.21 -0.58 -12.86
CA PRO A 57 3.24 -0.46 -11.78
C PRO A 57 2.75 0.99 -11.61
N CYS A 58 1.63 1.33 -12.25
CA CYS A 58 0.98 2.63 -12.16
C CYS A 58 -0.37 2.53 -11.44
N PRO A 59 -0.96 3.66 -10.99
CA PRO A 59 -2.28 3.67 -10.37
C PRO A 59 -3.33 3.04 -11.30
N PRO A 60 -4.17 2.11 -10.82
CA PRO A 60 -5.15 1.41 -11.67
C PRO A 60 -6.27 2.33 -12.17
N TRP A 61 -6.49 3.46 -11.50
CA TRP A 61 -7.48 4.47 -11.86
C TRP A 61 -6.80 5.80 -12.12
N ARG A 62 -7.22 6.47 -13.20
CA ARG A 62 -6.78 7.83 -13.55
C ARG A 62 -5.26 7.97 -13.74
N ALA A 63 -4.58 6.91 -14.21
CA ALA A 63 -3.14 6.93 -14.50
C ALA A 63 -2.76 8.09 -15.44
N GLY A 64 -3.61 8.36 -16.42
CA GLY A 64 -3.44 9.42 -17.38
C GLY A 64 -3.58 10.82 -16.77
N ALA A 65 -4.49 11.02 -15.82
CA ALA A 65 -4.59 12.29 -15.07
C ALA A 65 -3.39 12.46 -14.14
N PHE A 66 -2.96 11.38 -13.50
CA PHE A 66 -1.79 11.40 -12.62
C PHE A 66 -0.52 11.83 -13.35
N ILE A 67 -0.24 11.29 -14.55
CA ILE A 67 0.97 11.70 -15.28
C ILE A 67 0.91 13.15 -15.79
N GLN A 68 -0.28 13.65 -16.11
CA GLN A 68 -0.49 15.06 -16.45
C GLN A 68 -0.18 15.97 -15.25
N GLU A 69 -0.64 15.60 -14.05
CA GLU A 69 -0.44 16.39 -12.84
C GLU A 69 0.98 16.28 -12.27
N ALA A 70 1.52 15.06 -12.17
CA ALA A 70 2.78 14.80 -11.49
C ALA A 70 4.02 15.05 -12.37
N PHE A 71 3.90 14.87 -13.69
CA PHE A 71 5.02 14.99 -14.64
C PHE A 71 4.78 16.06 -15.71
N ALA A 72 3.72 16.87 -15.59
CA ALA A 72 3.35 17.90 -16.56
C ALA A 72 3.19 17.37 -18.00
N PHE A 73 2.81 16.10 -18.14
CA PHE A 73 2.67 15.46 -19.45
C PHE A 73 1.58 16.15 -20.28
N ASN A 74 1.91 16.67 -21.46
CA ASN A 74 1.03 17.54 -22.24
C ASN A 74 0.65 16.98 -23.63
N HIS A 75 1.31 15.92 -24.10
CA HIS A 75 1.01 15.28 -25.39
C HIS A 75 -0.21 14.36 -25.29
N VAL A 76 -1.37 14.98 -25.07
CA VAL A 76 -2.66 14.33 -24.82
C VAL A 76 -3.71 14.85 -25.80
N ILE A 77 -4.51 13.94 -26.36
CA ILE A 77 -5.69 14.27 -27.16
C ILE A 77 -6.94 13.79 -26.43
N LYS A 78 -7.93 14.68 -26.31
CA LYS A 78 -9.27 14.30 -25.83
C LYS A 78 -10.11 13.78 -27.00
N LYS A 79 -10.58 12.53 -26.90
CA LYS A 79 -11.48 11.88 -27.87
C LYS A 79 -12.77 11.47 -27.17
N GLY A 80 -13.76 12.36 -27.18
CA GLY A 80 -15.02 12.14 -26.47
C GLY A 80 -14.81 12.06 -24.96
N ARG A 81 -15.05 10.87 -24.38
CA ARG A 81 -14.82 10.57 -22.95
C ARG A 81 -13.43 10.03 -22.65
N GLU A 82 -12.67 9.66 -23.67
CA GLU A 82 -11.36 9.05 -23.52
C GLU A 82 -10.24 10.07 -23.75
N TYR A 83 -9.11 9.83 -23.11
CA TYR A 83 -7.86 10.54 -23.35
C TYR A 83 -6.88 9.60 -24.05
N LEU A 84 -6.23 10.13 -25.08
CA LEU A 84 -5.22 9.46 -25.86
C LEU A 84 -3.86 10.09 -25.56
N TYR A 85 -2.84 9.26 -25.34
CA TYR A 85 -1.50 9.66 -24.94
C TYR A 85 -0.49 9.32 -26.03
N TYR A 86 0.39 10.25 -26.39
CA TYR A 86 1.35 9.99 -27.46
C TYR A 86 2.34 8.89 -27.07
N LYS A 87 2.41 7.83 -27.87
CA LYS A 87 3.10 6.60 -27.52
C LYS A 87 4.59 6.79 -27.24
N LYS A 88 5.31 7.52 -28.11
CA LYS A 88 6.77 7.70 -27.98
C LYS A 88 7.17 8.39 -26.68
N ASP A 89 6.36 9.34 -26.24
CA ASP A 89 6.66 10.11 -25.04
C ASP A 89 6.30 9.33 -23.78
N ILE A 90 5.28 8.49 -23.84
CA ILE A 90 5.01 7.51 -22.78
C ILE A 90 6.14 6.48 -22.68
N GLU A 91 6.71 6.04 -23.81
CA GLU A 91 7.87 5.15 -23.83
C GLU A 91 9.11 5.83 -23.21
N ALA A 92 9.36 7.10 -23.54
CA ALA A 92 10.43 7.90 -22.95
C ALA A 92 10.24 8.07 -21.43
N LEU A 93 9.04 8.43 -20.98
CA LEU A 93 8.70 8.52 -19.56
C LEU A 93 8.89 7.17 -18.86
N GLY A 94 8.48 6.06 -19.49
CA GLY A 94 8.68 4.72 -18.96
C GLY A 94 10.14 4.34 -18.79
N GLN A 95 11.01 4.74 -19.73
CA GLN A 95 12.47 4.56 -19.64
C GLN A 95 13.05 5.32 -18.45
N GLU A 96 12.66 6.58 -18.24
CA GLU A 96 13.11 7.39 -17.11
C GLU A 96 12.65 6.82 -15.77
N VAL A 97 11.37 6.46 -15.66
CA VAL A 97 10.78 5.83 -14.46
C VAL A 97 11.54 4.56 -14.10
N LYS A 98 11.87 3.73 -15.10
CA LYS A 98 12.66 2.51 -14.91
C LYS A 98 14.11 2.80 -14.52
N ALA A 99 14.76 3.77 -15.16
CA ALA A 99 16.13 4.17 -14.88
C ALA A 99 16.30 4.65 -13.42
N HIS A 100 15.29 5.36 -12.90
CA HIS A 100 15.28 5.85 -11.53
C HIS A 100 14.66 4.87 -10.51
N ASN A 101 14.29 3.65 -10.94
CA ASN A 101 13.66 2.63 -10.10
C ASN A 101 12.41 3.15 -9.35
N ILE A 102 11.61 3.96 -10.04
CA ILE A 102 10.42 4.59 -9.46
C ILE A 102 9.22 3.66 -9.61
N ASN A 103 8.53 3.40 -8.51
CA ASN A 103 7.22 2.73 -8.53
C ASN A 103 6.11 3.79 -8.50
N LEU A 104 5.51 4.07 -9.66
CA LEU A 104 4.51 5.13 -9.81
C LEU A 104 3.26 4.91 -8.95
N ARG A 105 2.84 3.66 -8.77
CA ARG A 105 1.71 3.32 -7.89
C ARG A 105 2.00 3.71 -6.44
N ARG A 106 3.15 3.29 -5.90
CA ARG A 106 3.55 3.65 -4.52
C ARG A 106 3.75 5.15 -4.36
N TYR A 107 4.30 5.81 -5.38
CA TYR A 107 4.47 7.25 -5.36
C TYR A 107 3.12 7.98 -5.25
N LYS A 108 2.10 7.53 -5.98
CA LYS A 108 0.74 8.07 -5.85
C LYS A 108 0.13 7.81 -4.47
N GLU A 109 0.28 6.60 -3.94
CA GLU A 109 -0.18 6.23 -2.60
C GLU A 109 0.44 7.16 -1.55
N PHE A 110 1.75 7.43 -1.64
CA PHE A 110 2.45 8.37 -0.76
C PHE A 110 1.89 9.80 -0.82
N ILE A 111 1.61 10.32 -2.02
CA ILE A 111 1.02 11.66 -2.19
C ILE A 111 -0.35 11.73 -1.52
N ASP A 112 -1.18 10.70 -1.71
CA ASP A 112 -2.54 10.63 -1.15
C ASP A 112 -2.50 10.53 0.37
N ASP A 113 -1.61 9.69 0.92
CA ASP A 113 -1.41 9.54 2.36
C ASP A 113 -0.92 10.83 3.00
N LYS A 114 0.01 11.54 2.33
CA LYS A 114 0.49 12.85 2.79
C LYS A 114 -0.65 13.86 2.84
N ALA A 115 -1.46 13.96 1.78
CA ALA A 115 -2.61 14.86 1.75
C ALA A 115 -3.66 14.51 2.82
N ALA A 116 -3.90 13.21 3.04
CA ALA A 116 -4.80 12.73 4.09
C ALA A 116 -4.28 13.05 5.50
N PHE A 117 -2.97 12.89 5.72
CA PHE A 117 -2.31 13.25 6.96
C PHE A 117 -2.41 14.75 7.24
N ASP A 118 -2.04 15.59 6.27
CA ASP A 118 -2.10 17.05 6.38
C ASP A 118 -3.52 17.52 6.68
N LYS A 119 -4.53 16.91 6.05
CA LYS A 119 -5.94 17.18 6.33
C LYS A 119 -6.32 16.81 7.77
N LYS A 120 -5.84 15.69 8.30
CA LYS A 120 -6.08 15.30 9.70
C LYS A 120 -5.39 16.25 10.67
N VAL A 121 -4.15 16.65 10.40
CA VAL A 121 -3.41 17.62 11.21
C VAL A 121 -4.12 18.99 11.22
N ALA A 122 -4.53 19.48 10.05
CA ALA A 122 -5.30 20.72 9.94
C ALA A 122 -6.65 20.63 10.68
N ALA A 123 -7.35 19.50 10.54
CA ALA A 123 -8.60 19.26 11.24
C ALA A 123 -8.41 19.21 12.77
N ALA A 124 -7.31 18.65 13.27
CA ALA A 124 -6.98 18.65 14.69
C ALA A 124 -6.68 20.07 15.21
N LYS A 125 -5.98 20.89 14.42
CA LYS A 125 -5.60 22.27 14.79
C LYS A 125 -6.75 23.31 14.67
N GLY A 126 -7.75 23.07 13.84
CA GLY A 126 -8.85 24.03 13.62
C GLY A 126 -9.79 24.18 14.82
N PRO A 127 -10.84 25.01 14.74
CA PRO A 127 -11.92 25.01 15.73
C PRO A 127 -12.78 23.73 15.64
N ALA A 128 -13.40 23.32 16.75
CA ALA A 128 -14.34 22.21 16.77
C ALA A 128 -15.51 22.50 15.81
N LYS A 129 -15.91 21.50 15.01
CA LYS A 129 -17.07 21.63 14.12
C LYS A 129 -18.33 21.88 14.97
N LYS A 130 -19.10 22.91 14.62
CA LYS A 130 -20.37 23.27 15.27
C LYS A 130 -21.29 22.04 15.29
N GLY A 131 -21.68 21.57 16.48
CA GLY A 131 -22.57 20.40 16.68
C GLY A 131 -21.87 19.05 16.95
N SER A 132 -20.54 19.00 16.94
CA SER A 132 -19.78 17.81 17.33
C SER A 132 -19.75 17.63 18.85
N LYS A 133 -20.24 16.50 19.39
CA LYS A 133 -20.07 16.13 20.82
C LYS A 133 -18.63 15.76 21.19
N ASP A 134 -17.75 15.62 20.21
CA ASP A 134 -16.33 15.35 20.43
C ASP A 134 -15.64 16.60 20.99
N LYS A 135 -15.45 16.61 22.32
CA LYS A 135 -14.50 17.50 22.98
C LYS A 135 -13.11 17.08 22.50
N ARG A 136 -12.52 17.85 21.58
CA ARG A 136 -11.13 17.60 21.17
C ARG A 136 -10.25 17.63 22.41
N TYR A 137 -9.37 16.64 22.52
CA TYR A 137 -8.39 16.58 23.59
C TYR A 137 -7.57 17.87 23.59
N GLN A 138 -7.68 18.64 24.68
CA GLN A 138 -6.78 19.75 24.95
C GLN A 138 -5.68 19.19 25.83
N MET A 139 -4.43 19.29 25.37
CA MET A 139 -3.29 18.96 26.21
C MET A 139 -3.34 19.89 27.42
N PRO A 140 -3.38 19.36 28.67
CA PRO A 140 -3.41 20.21 29.85
C PRO A 140 -2.18 21.13 29.85
N PRO A 141 -2.33 22.41 30.24
CA PRO A 141 -1.25 23.41 30.15
C PRO A 141 -0.01 23.06 30.99
N ASN A 142 -0.16 22.12 31.93
CA ASN A 142 0.88 21.60 32.82
C ASN A 142 1.54 20.30 32.31
N VAL A 143 1.18 19.79 31.13
CA VAL A 143 1.81 18.60 30.52
C VAL A 143 2.82 19.07 29.48
N ASN A 144 4.03 19.38 29.93
CA ASN A 144 5.21 19.59 29.07
C ASN A 144 6.27 18.54 29.44
N ASN A 145 6.99 18.02 28.46
CA ASN A 145 8.10 17.07 28.65
C ASN A 145 7.69 15.75 29.34
N ILE A 146 6.82 14.95 28.70
CA ILE A 146 6.61 13.56 29.10
C ILE A 146 7.91 12.80 28.83
N THR A 147 8.72 12.61 29.87
CA THR A 147 9.86 11.71 29.87
C THR A 147 9.35 10.35 30.32
N THR A 148 9.03 9.48 29.35
CA THR A 148 8.68 8.11 29.66
C THR A 148 9.96 7.39 30.07
N ASN A 149 10.18 7.22 31.37
CA ASN A 149 11.21 6.31 31.84
C ASN A 149 10.91 4.92 31.26
N ALA A 150 11.92 4.25 30.71
CA ALA A 150 11.76 2.90 30.23
C ALA A 150 11.25 2.03 31.38
N ILE A 151 10.21 1.24 31.12
CA ILE A 151 9.70 0.27 32.10
C ILE A 151 10.87 -0.66 32.48
N PRO A 152 11.19 -0.83 33.77
CA PRO A 152 12.27 -1.71 34.18
C PRO A 152 11.99 -3.13 33.67
N LYS A 153 13.00 -3.74 33.03
CA LYS A 153 12.90 -5.12 32.58
C LYS A 153 12.70 -6.03 33.81
N PRO A 154 11.74 -6.97 33.80
CA PRO A 154 11.59 -7.91 34.89
C PRO A 154 12.80 -8.84 34.97
N ASP A 155 13.04 -9.40 36.15
CA ASP A 155 14.12 -10.36 36.37
C ASP A 155 13.88 -11.65 35.54
N ALA A 156 14.92 -12.14 34.88
CA ALA A 156 14.87 -13.36 34.09
C ALA A 156 14.48 -14.57 34.94
N GLU A 157 14.91 -14.64 36.21
CA GLU A 157 14.56 -15.75 37.11
C GLU A 157 13.05 -15.80 37.41
N LEU A 158 12.42 -14.64 37.57
CA LEU A 158 10.98 -14.56 37.80
C LEU A 158 10.20 -15.08 36.60
N VAL A 159 10.64 -14.74 35.38
CA VAL A 159 10.03 -15.25 34.13
C VAL A 159 10.25 -16.76 33.97
N ARG A 160 11.43 -17.27 34.32
CA ARG A 160 11.72 -18.72 34.32
C ARG A 160 10.86 -19.49 35.32
N GLN A 161 10.64 -18.92 36.50
CA GLN A 161 9.76 -19.49 37.51
C GLN A 161 8.31 -19.52 37.03
N ASP A 162 7.83 -18.46 36.38
CA ASP A 162 6.49 -18.41 35.80
C ASP A 162 6.31 -19.48 34.71
N LEU A 163 7.31 -19.65 33.84
CA LEU A 163 7.32 -20.72 32.83
C LEU A 163 7.31 -22.13 33.47
N ALA A 164 7.99 -22.33 34.59
CA ALA A 164 7.96 -23.60 35.34
C ALA A 164 6.57 -23.85 35.97
N ASN A 165 5.93 -22.81 36.49
CA ASN A 165 4.57 -22.88 37.01
C ASN A 165 3.57 -23.21 35.90
N LEU A 166 3.68 -22.54 34.74
CA LEU A 166 2.85 -22.81 33.57
C LEU A 166 3.03 -24.24 33.05
N LYS A 167 4.25 -24.78 33.07
CA LYS A 167 4.51 -26.20 32.75
C LYS A 167 3.80 -27.14 33.74
N THR A 168 3.81 -26.80 35.03
CA THR A 168 3.12 -27.58 36.06
C THR A 168 1.61 -27.53 35.86
N GLU A 169 1.05 -26.34 35.61
CA GLU A 169 -0.37 -26.14 35.30
C GLU A 169 -0.80 -26.91 34.05
N PHE A 170 0.03 -26.89 32.99
CA PHE A 170 -0.23 -27.63 31.75
C PHE A 170 -0.41 -29.13 31.99
N ASN A 171 0.49 -29.71 32.80
CA ASN A 171 0.46 -31.13 33.14
C ASN A 171 -0.72 -31.47 34.07
N GLN A 172 -0.95 -30.66 35.11
CA GLN A 172 -2.05 -30.88 36.06
C GLN A 172 -3.44 -30.72 35.40
N GLY A 173 -3.57 -29.74 34.51
CA GLY A 173 -4.79 -29.46 33.76
C GLY A 173 -5.00 -30.36 32.55
N LYS A 174 -4.06 -31.25 32.23
CA LYS A 174 -4.04 -32.12 31.04
C LYS A 174 -4.35 -31.32 29.76
N TYR A 175 -3.72 -30.15 29.62
CA TYR A 175 -3.99 -29.24 28.52
C TYR A 175 -3.44 -29.74 27.17
N GLU A 176 -2.64 -30.80 27.16
CA GLU A 176 -2.19 -31.51 25.95
C GLU A 176 -3.32 -31.89 24.99
N ALA A 177 -4.52 -32.18 25.50
CA ALA A 177 -5.68 -32.53 24.68
C ALA A 177 -6.27 -31.31 23.92
N TYR A 178 -5.94 -30.08 24.36
CA TYR A 178 -6.60 -28.85 23.90
C TYR A 178 -5.61 -27.80 23.35
N ILE A 179 -4.31 -27.98 23.54
CA ILE A 179 -3.27 -27.01 23.21
C ILE A 179 -2.14 -27.70 22.44
N ASP A 180 -1.71 -27.08 21.35
CA ASP A 180 -0.50 -27.43 20.62
C ASP A 180 0.63 -26.49 21.03
N VAL A 181 1.77 -27.07 21.42
CA VAL A 181 2.99 -26.32 21.69
C VAL A 181 3.96 -26.49 20.52
N TYR A 182 4.05 -25.47 19.67
CA TYR A 182 4.91 -25.40 18.51
C TYR A 182 6.35 -25.11 18.91
N LYS A 183 7.27 -25.96 18.46
CA LYS A 183 8.73 -25.82 18.65
C LYS A 183 9.15 -25.65 20.12
N GLY A 184 8.27 -26.01 21.06
CA GLY A 184 8.47 -25.86 22.50
C GLY A 184 8.36 -24.42 23.04
N THR A 185 8.08 -23.40 22.23
CA THR A 185 8.15 -21.98 22.67
C THR A 185 6.91 -21.16 22.37
N HIS A 186 5.99 -21.69 21.56
CA HIS A 186 4.75 -21.02 21.22
C HIS A 186 3.57 -21.97 21.35
N ALA A 187 2.51 -21.56 22.03
CA ALA A 187 1.32 -22.37 22.26
C ALA A 187 0.10 -21.79 21.54
N MET A 188 -0.69 -22.65 20.91
CA MET A 188 -2.00 -22.30 20.37
C MET A 188 -3.04 -23.34 20.77
N LEU A 189 -4.30 -22.90 20.90
CA LEU A 189 -5.40 -23.84 21.08
C LEU A 189 -5.54 -24.74 19.85
N LYS A 190 -5.77 -26.02 20.07
CA LYS A 190 -6.22 -26.95 19.03
C LYS A 190 -7.57 -26.45 18.51
N PHE A 191 -7.60 -26.01 17.25
CA PHE A 191 -8.81 -25.48 16.60
C PHE A 191 -9.85 -26.60 16.41
N MET A 192 -10.67 -26.89 17.43
CA MET A 192 -11.81 -27.81 17.29
C MET A 192 -13.12 -27.03 17.18
N TYR A 193 -13.34 -26.39 16.03
CA TYR A 193 -14.54 -25.57 15.74
C TYR A 193 -15.85 -26.40 15.78
N HIS A 194 -15.78 -27.72 15.55
CA HIS A 194 -16.96 -28.57 15.41
C HIS A 194 -17.44 -29.20 16.74
N PHE A 195 -16.57 -29.28 17.75
CA PHE A 195 -16.90 -29.88 19.05
C PHE A 195 -16.90 -28.84 20.19
N GLU A 196 -16.59 -27.59 19.88
CA GLU A 196 -16.52 -26.49 20.85
C GLU A 196 -17.80 -26.33 21.68
N LYS A 197 -18.96 -26.56 21.06
CA LYS A 197 -20.28 -26.49 21.73
C LYS A 197 -20.40 -27.45 22.93
N TYR A 198 -19.63 -28.53 22.93
CA TYR A 198 -19.69 -29.58 23.94
C TYR A 198 -18.56 -29.47 24.99
N LEU A 199 -17.68 -28.47 24.87
CA LEU A 199 -16.65 -28.18 25.86
C LEU A 199 -17.20 -27.26 26.94
N GLU A 200 -16.73 -27.46 28.17
CA GLU A 200 -17.04 -26.56 29.27
C GLU A 200 -16.49 -25.15 28.96
N PRO A 201 -17.31 -24.07 29.02
CA PRO A 201 -16.84 -22.72 28.72
C PRO A 201 -15.66 -22.26 29.59
N SER A 202 -15.57 -22.78 30.83
CA SER A 202 -14.46 -22.49 31.76
C SER A 202 -13.14 -23.09 31.28
N LEU A 203 -13.17 -24.28 30.66
CA LEU A 203 -12.00 -24.98 30.15
C LEU A 203 -11.40 -24.22 28.97
N LYS A 204 -12.23 -23.78 28.01
CA LYS A 204 -11.78 -22.96 26.89
C LYS A 204 -11.09 -21.68 27.36
N ARG A 205 -11.68 -20.98 28.34
CA ARG A 205 -11.10 -19.76 28.92
C ARG A 205 -9.75 -20.02 29.60
N ARG A 206 -9.64 -21.11 30.37
CA ARG A 206 -8.39 -21.52 31.02
C ARG A 206 -7.31 -21.85 30.01
N CYS A 207 -7.59 -22.69 29.01
CA CYS A 207 -6.62 -23.04 27.98
C CYS A 207 -6.19 -21.82 27.15
N LYS A 208 -7.11 -20.92 26.80
CA LYS A 208 -6.77 -19.67 26.10
C LYS A 208 -5.84 -18.80 26.94
N LYS A 209 -6.22 -18.56 28.20
CA LYS A 209 -5.42 -17.77 29.15
C LYS A 209 -4.03 -18.37 29.33
N TRP A 210 -3.94 -19.70 29.39
CA TRP A 210 -2.67 -20.40 29.48
C TRP A 210 -1.79 -20.17 28.24
N CYS A 211 -2.34 -20.30 27.02
CA CYS A 211 -1.60 -20.01 25.79
C CYS A 211 -1.07 -18.57 25.76
N ASP A 212 -1.93 -17.60 26.11
CA ASP A 212 -1.57 -16.19 26.14
C ASP A 212 -0.43 -15.93 27.14
N ASN A 213 -0.52 -16.50 28.34
CA ASN A 213 0.51 -16.38 29.38
C ASN A 213 1.85 -17.04 28.97
N PHE A 214 1.80 -18.25 28.41
CA PHE A 214 2.99 -18.98 27.97
C PHE A 214 3.73 -18.27 26.83
N ASN A 215 2.99 -17.76 25.85
CA ASN A 215 3.54 -16.99 24.74
C ASN A 215 4.14 -15.67 25.22
N TYR A 216 3.43 -14.98 26.12
CA TYR A 216 3.91 -13.74 26.72
C TYR A 216 5.21 -13.94 27.52
N ALA A 217 5.27 -14.97 28.37
CA ALA A 217 6.45 -15.26 29.19
C ALA A 217 7.67 -15.65 28.33
N ASN A 218 7.49 -16.45 27.28
CA ASN A 218 8.58 -16.79 26.36
C ASN A 218 9.11 -15.57 25.59
N HIS A 219 8.22 -14.72 25.08
CA HIS A 219 8.60 -13.49 24.40
C HIS A 219 9.30 -12.51 25.36
N ALA A 220 8.82 -12.38 26.60
CA ALA A 220 9.48 -11.58 27.62
C ALA A 220 10.90 -12.10 27.93
N LEU A 221 11.06 -13.43 28.06
CA LEU A 221 12.37 -14.04 28.31
C LEU A 221 13.34 -13.84 27.15
N GLU A 222 12.86 -13.89 25.91
CA GLU A 222 13.64 -13.59 24.72
C GLU A 222 14.15 -12.14 24.72
N LEU A 223 13.30 -11.16 25.06
CA LEU A 223 13.69 -9.75 25.15
C LEU A 223 14.70 -9.45 26.28
N ILE A 224 14.76 -10.29 27.30
CA ILE A 224 15.68 -10.15 28.44
C ILE A 224 17.02 -10.85 28.15
N THR A 225 16.97 -12.06 27.61
CA THR A 225 18.13 -12.97 27.56
C THR A 225 18.60 -13.33 26.14
N GLY A 226 17.83 -12.94 25.11
CA GLY A 226 18.06 -13.34 23.72
C GLY A 226 17.71 -14.81 23.43
N LYS A 227 17.14 -15.54 24.40
CA LYS A 227 16.79 -16.95 24.27
C LYS A 227 15.42 -17.23 24.87
N MET A 228 14.62 -18.05 24.18
CA MET A 228 13.38 -18.61 24.72
C MET A 228 13.64 -19.90 25.51
N GLN A 229 12.73 -20.25 26.41
CA GLN A 229 12.82 -21.49 27.16
C GLN A 229 11.88 -22.53 26.56
N LYS A 230 12.48 -23.57 25.99
CA LYS A 230 11.71 -24.66 25.40
C LYS A 230 11.00 -25.46 26.50
N MET A 231 9.70 -25.60 26.36
CA MET A 231 8.95 -26.65 26.99
C MET A 231 9.35 -27.97 26.32
N LEU A 232 10.13 -28.79 27.02
CA LEU A 232 10.35 -30.19 26.68
C LEU A 232 9.03 -30.93 26.93
N THR A 233 8.23 -31.10 25.90
CA THR A 233 7.13 -32.07 25.86
C THR A 233 7.73 -33.44 25.56
N ALA A 234 7.32 -34.49 26.28
CA ALA A 234 7.67 -35.85 25.91
C ALA A 234 7.17 -36.09 24.47
N ASP A 235 8.09 -36.54 23.61
CA ASP A 235 7.87 -37.10 22.28
C ASP A 235 7.17 -36.22 21.23
N CYS A 236 7.93 -35.32 20.61
CA CYS A 236 7.75 -35.05 19.17
C CYS A 236 8.23 -36.27 18.36
N ASN A 237 7.50 -37.38 18.42
CA ASN A 237 7.61 -38.42 17.40
C ASN A 237 6.91 -37.88 16.15
N VAL A 238 7.74 -37.43 15.21
CA VAL A 238 7.38 -37.16 13.82
C VAL A 238 6.77 -38.45 13.27
N ILE A 239 5.45 -38.46 13.05
CA ILE A 239 4.84 -39.42 12.13
C ILE A 239 4.95 -38.77 10.76
N GLU A 240 5.94 -39.21 9.98
CA GLU A 240 5.95 -38.99 8.54
C GLU A 240 4.85 -39.85 7.90
N LEU A 241 3.94 -39.20 7.18
CA LEU A 241 3.13 -39.78 6.12
C LEU A 241 3.31 -38.91 4.87
#